data_AF-A0ABD6A3H3-F1
#
_entry.id   AF-A0ABD6A3H3-F1
#
_cell.length_a   1.000
_cell.length_b   1.000
_cell.length_c   1.000
_cell.angle_alpha   90.00
_cell.angle_beta   90.00
_cell.angle_gamma   90.00
#
_symmetry.space_group_name_H-M   'P 1'
#
loop_
_entity.id
_entity.type
_entity.pdbx_description
1 polymer ?
#
loop_
_entity_poly.entity_id
_entity_poly.type
_entity_poly.pdbx_seq_one_letter_code
_entity_poly.pdbx_strand_id
1 'polypeptide(L)'
;MLRKVLTSITIVEALWPETLIDTAEGIALDNPDECELKSWVVPGARLEGLVFLVLMWRSNTSYSRFKKFLGVIGILALLYPRAYVDYAAEIAYTDATTCEWKSWVYPGTRLIGLLYVSIALAELRKR
;
A
#
# COMPACT_ATOMS: atom_id res chain seq x y z
N MET A 1 15.95 11.08 2.21
CA MET A 1 15.58 10.48 0.91
C MET A 1 14.23 9.78 0.99
N LEU A 2 14.02 8.84 1.93
CA LEU A 2 12.74 8.13 2.11
C LEU A 2 11.49 9.04 2.10
N ARG A 3 11.48 10.13 2.88
CA ARG A 3 10.35 11.07 2.92
C ARG A 3 10.00 11.63 1.54
N LYS A 4 10.99 11.96 0.70
CA LYS A 4 10.78 12.49 -0.65
C LYS A 4 10.19 11.43 -1.57
N VAL A 5 10.72 10.21 -1.53
CA VAL A 5 10.23 9.07 -2.33
C VAL A 5 8.78 8.73 -1.98
N LEU A 6 8.47 8.61 -0.69
CA LEU A 6 7.10 8.36 -0.25
C LEU A 6 6.19 9.54 -0.64
N THR A 7 6.64 10.78 -0.46
CA THR A 7 5.88 11.97 -0.89
C THR A 7 5.54 11.92 -2.39
N SER A 8 6.48 11.56 -3.27
CA SER A 8 6.18 11.46 -4.69
C SER A 8 5.12 10.41 -5.00
N ILE A 9 5.21 9.22 -4.37
CA ILE A 9 4.23 8.15 -4.57
C ILE A 9 2.85 8.62 -4.11
N THR A 10 2.79 9.21 -2.92
CA THR A 10 1.53 9.66 -2.32
C THR A 10 0.91 10.86 -3.06
N ILE A 11 1.71 11.72 -3.69
CA ILE A 11 1.21 12.77 -4.60
C ILE A 11 0.55 12.14 -5.81
N VAL A 12 1.17 11.12 -6.41
CA VAL A 12 0.59 10.42 -7.56
C VAL A 12 -0.73 9.75 -7.17
N GLU A 13 -0.76 9.05 -6.04
CA GLU A 13 -1.97 8.43 -5.48
C GLU A 13 -3.11 9.44 -5.24
N ALA A 14 -2.79 10.61 -4.68
CA ALA A 14 -3.80 11.64 -4.41
C ALA A 14 -4.36 12.28 -5.70
N LEU A 15 -3.50 12.55 -6.68
CA LEU A 15 -3.89 13.27 -7.90
C LEU A 15 -4.44 12.34 -8.98
N TRP A 16 -3.77 11.22 -9.21
CA TRP A 16 -4.07 10.23 -10.25
C TRP A 16 -4.18 8.80 -9.66
N PRO A 17 -5.15 8.57 -8.75
CA PRO A 17 -5.36 7.27 -8.12
C PRO A 17 -5.60 6.16 -9.15
N GLU A 18 -6.42 6.43 -10.17
CA GLU A 18 -6.74 5.48 -11.25
C GLU A 18 -5.47 4.98 -11.95
N THR A 19 -4.61 5.88 -12.42
CA THR A 19 -3.36 5.50 -13.08
C THR A 19 -2.45 4.64 -12.20
N LEU A 20 -2.39 4.94 -10.90
CA LEU A 20 -1.60 4.15 -9.95
C LEU A 20 -2.20 2.76 -9.73
N ILE A 21 -3.52 2.67 -9.62
CA ILE A 21 -4.25 1.41 -9.45
C ILE A 21 -4.12 0.55 -10.71
N ASP A 22 -4.43 1.09 -11.89
CA ASP A 22 -4.33 0.37 -13.17
C ASP A 22 -2.91 -0.17 -13.40
N THR A 23 -1.89 0.61 -13.05
CA THR A 23 -0.49 0.18 -13.14
C THR A 23 -0.19 -0.94 -12.15
N ALA A 24 -0.67 -0.83 -10.90
CA ALA A 24 -0.47 -1.86 -9.88
C ALA A 24 -1.17 -3.16 -10.28
N GLU A 25 -2.38 -3.08 -10.83
CA GLU A 25 -3.16 -4.21 -11.33
C GLU A 25 -2.48 -4.89 -12.52
N GLY A 26 -2.05 -4.15 -13.54
CA GLY A 26 -1.33 -4.73 -14.68
C GLY A 26 -0.02 -5.43 -14.28
N ILE A 27 0.61 -4.96 -13.20
CA ILE A 27 1.80 -5.60 -12.64
C ILE A 27 1.44 -6.85 -11.84
N ALA A 28 0.41 -6.79 -10.98
CA ALA A 28 0.12 -7.81 -9.97
C ALA A 28 -0.88 -8.89 -10.41
N LEU A 29 -1.86 -8.58 -11.25
CA LEU A 29 -2.89 -9.51 -11.71
C LEU A 29 -2.48 -10.16 -13.04
N ASP A 30 -2.94 -11.39 -13.24
CA ASP A 30 -2.86 -12.10 -14.51
C ASP A 30 -4.03 -11.71 -15.44
N ASN A 31 -5.20 -11.37 -14.89
CA ASN A 31 -6.40 -10.95 -15.62
C ASN A 31 -6.96 -9.58 -15.13
N PRO A 32 -6.20 -8.47 -15.24
CA PRO A 32 -6.63 -7.17 -14.74
C PRO A 32 -7.94 -6.66 -15.35
N ASP A 33 -8.19 -6.94 -16.63
CA ASP A 33 -9.39 -6.48 -17.34
C ASP A 33 -10.71 -7.14 -16.85
N GLU A 34 -10.61 -8.23 -16.08
CA GLU A 34 -11.76 -8.96 -15.52
C GLU A 34 -12.07 -8.56 -14.06
N CYS A 35 -11.24 -7.70 -13.47
CA CYS A 35 -11.36 -7.26 -12.08
C CYS A 35 -12.08 -5.93 -11.97
N GLU A 36 -13.31 -5.95 -11.46
CA GLU A 36 -14.08 -4.72 -11.23
C GLU A 36 -13.85 -4.16 -9.82
N LEU A 37 -13.30 -2.94 -9.74
CA LEU A 37 -13.14 -2.22 -8.49
C LEU A 37 -14.49 -1.72 -7.95
N LYS A 38 -14.63 -1.73 -6.62
CA LYS A 38 -15.75 -1.07 -5.96
C LYS A 38 -15.66 0.44 -6.16
N SER A 39 -16.82 1.09 -6.25
CA SER A 39 -16.95 2.53 -6.50
C SER A 39 -16.25 3.44 -5.48
N TRP A 40 -15.97 2.92 -4.28
CA TRP A 40 -15.30 3.68 -3.23
C TRP A 40 -13.77 3.61 -3.31
N VAL A 41 -13.17 2.69 -4.07
CA VAL A 41 -11.71 2.48 -4.06
C VAL A 41 -10.97 3.71 -4.56
N VAL A 42 -11.34 4.25 -5.71
CA VAL A 42 -10.72 5.45 -6.27
C VAL A 42 -10.81 6.66 -5.32
N PRO A 43 -11.98 7.04 -4.77
CA PRO A 43 -12.04 8.14 -3.80
C PRO A 43 -11.34 7.78 -2.47
N GLY A 44 -11.31 6.51 -2.08
CA GLY A 44 -10.61 6.00 -0.91
C GLY A 44 -9.08 6.15 -1.03
N ALA A 45 -8.51 5.72 -2.15
CA ALA A 45 -7.08 5.87 -2.48
C ALA A 45 -6.68 7.35 -2.51
N ARG A 46 -7.52 8.20 -3.11
CA ARG A 46 -7.29 9.66 -3.09
C ARG A 46 -7.24 10.21 -1.66
N LEU A 47 -8.18 9.81 -0.81
CA LEU A 47 -8.21 10.20 0.60
C LEU A 47 -6.97 9.68 1.34
N GLU A 48 -6.60 8.41 1.13
CA GLU A 48 -5.41 7.78 1.71
C GLU A 48 -4.16 8.59 1.37
N GLY A 49 -3.97 8.91 0.09
CA GLY A 49 -2.88 9.76 -0.38
C GLY A 49 -2.83 11.11 0.35
N LEU A 50 -3.95 11.81 0.46
CA LEU A 50 -4.01 13.09 1.19
C LEU A 50 -3.66 12.93 2.68
N VAL A 51 -4.18 11.89 3.34
CA VAL A 51 -3.90 11.60 4.76
C VAL A 51 -2.41 11.31 4.95
N PHE A 52 -1.80 10.50 4.08
CA PHE A 52 -0.39 10.18 4.14
C PHE A 52 0.50 11.40 3.88
N LEU A 53 0.12 12.28 2.95
CA LEU A 53 0.83 13.56 2.73
C LEU A 53 0.81 14.42 3.99
N VAL A 54 -0.35 14.56 4.63
CA VAL A 54 -0.47 15.28 5.91
C VAL A 54 0.39 14.62 6.99
N LEU A 55 0.33 13.30 7.14
CA LEU A 55 1.12 12.58 8.15
C LEU A 55 2.63 12.75 7.92
N MET A 56 3.08 12.78 6.67
CA MET A 56 4.47 13.00 6.30
C MET A 56 4.93 14.43 6.54
N TRP A 57 4.10 15.44 6.29
CA TRP A 57 4.53 16.85 6.27
C TRP A 57 4.17 17.68 7.51
N ARG A 58 3.18 17.25 8.29
CA ARG A 58 2.69 17.99 9.48
C ARG A 58 3.76 18.23 10.55
N SER A 59 4.56 17.22 10.90
CA SER A 59 5.67 17.35 11.87
C SER A 59 6.59 16.15 11.84
N ASN A 60 7.79 16.28 12.43
CA ASN A 60 8.72 15.14 12.59
C ASN A 60 8.11 14.03 13.46
N THR A 61 7.34 14.38 14.49
CA THR A 61 6.61 13.41 15.32
C THR A 61 5.54 12.67 14.51
N SER A 62 4.82 13.37 13.64
CA SER A 62 3.83 12.79 12.74
C SER A 62 4.48 11.80 11.77
N TYR A 63 5.59 12.20 11.14
CA TYR A 63 6.34 11.33 10.24
C TYR A 63 6.95 10.11 10.96
N SER A 64 7.38 10.28 12.22
CA SER A 64 7.81 9.18 13.09
C SER A 64 6.70 8.17 13.33
N ARG A 65 5.47 8.65 13.63
CA ARG A 65 4.29 7.79 13.80
C ARG A 65 3.92 7.06 12.51
N PHE A 66 3.96 7.75 11.37
CA PHE A 66 3.71 7.16 10.06
C PHE A 66 4.66 5.98 9.76
N LYS A 67 5.97 6.14 10.01
CA LYS A 67 6.93 5.03 9.86
C LYS A 67 6.63 3.84 10.76
N LYS A 68 6.18 4.07 12.00
CA LYS A 68 5.78 2.99 12.90
C LYS A 68 4.50 2.30 12.43
N PHE A 69 3.54 3.06 11.92
CA PHE A 69 2.33 2.53 11.31
C PHE A 69 2.65 1.65 10.09
N LEU A 70 3.54 2.09 9.20
CA LEU A 70 4.05 1.25 8.11
C LEU A 70 4.63 -0.06 8.65
N GLY A 71 5.37 -0.02 9.76
CA GLY A 71 5.86 -1.23 10.41
C GLY A 71 4.78 -2.21 10.82
N VAL A 72 3.65 -1.73 11.35
CA VAL A 72 2.50 -2.59 11.71
C VAL A 72 1.92 -3.26 10.47
N ILE A 73 1.66 -2.48 9.41
CA ILE A 73 1.20 -3.00 8.12
C ILE A 73 2.23 -3.99 7.55
N GLY A 74 3.51 -3.67 7.68
CA GLY A 74 4.62 -4.51 7.23
C GLY A 74 4.69 -5.85 7.94
N ILE A 75 4.38 -5.92 9.23
CA ILE A 75 4.29 -7.19 9.97
C ILE A 75 3.20 -8.08 9.37
N LEU A 76 2.02 -7.52 9.10
CA LEU A 76 0.91 -8.26 8.50
C LEU A 76 1.30 -8.80 7.11
N ALA A 77 1.84 -7.94 6.25
CA ALA A 77 2.32 -8.31 4.92
C ALA A 77 3.46 -9.34 4.94
N LEU A 78 4.37 -9.25 5.93
CA LEU A 78 5.54 -10.14 6.04
C LEU A 78 5.17 -11.54 6.55
N LEU A 79 4.27 -11.63 7.53
CA LEU A 79 3.92 -12.89 8.20
C LEU A 79 2.75 -13.59 7.51
N TYR A 80 1.79 -12.83 6.99
CA TYR A 80 0.56 -13.33 6.41
C TYR A 80 0.29 -12.72 5.02
N PRO A 81 1.22 -12.86 4.05
CA PRO A 81 1.10 -12.20 2.74
C PRO A 81 -0.16 -12.60 1.97
N ARG A 82 -0.61 -13.86 2.08
CA ARG A 82 -1.84 -14.33 1.42
C ARG A 82 -3.07 -13.68 2.03
N ALA A 83 -3.30 -13.85 3.32
CA ALA A 83 -4.43 -13.23 4.01
C ALA A 83 -4.44 -11.70 3.87
N TYR A 84 -3.27 -11.06 3.84
CA TYR A 84 -3.16 -9.62 3.59
C TYR A 84 -3.68 -9.23 2.20
N VAL A 85 -3.22 -9.93 1.15
CA VAL A 85 -3.63 -9.69 -0.23
C VAL A 85 -5.10 -10.04 -0.43
N ASP A 86 -5.54 -11.21 0.04
CA ASP A 86 -6.90 -11.70 -0.16
C ASP A 86 -7.92 -10.78 0.53
N TYR A 87 -7.64 -10.32 1.76
CA TYR A 87 -8.51 -9.38 2.47
C TYR A 87 -8.50 -7.98 1.81
N ALA A 88 -7.35 -7.52 1.33
CA ALA A 88 -7.29 -6.28 0.55
C ALA A 88 -8.09 -6.39 -0.76
N ALA A 89 -8.07 -7.54 -1.41
CA ALA A 89 -8.83 -7.83 -2.61
C ALA A 89 -10.34 -7.81 -2.34
N GLU A 90 -10.81 -8.46 -1.27
CA GLU A 90 -12.23 -8.43 -0.86
C GLU A 90 -12.71 -7.00 -0.55
N ILE A 91 -11.83 -6.17 -0.01
CA ILE A 91 -12.10 -4.76 0.24
C ILE A 91 -12.20 -3.99 -1.08
N ALA A 92 -11.24 -4.18 -1.99
CA ALA A 92 -11.10 -3.38 -3.21
C ALA A 92 -12.07 -3.80 -4.33
N TYR A 93 -12.24 -5.09 -4.59
CA TYR A 93 -12.99 -5.60 -5.74
C TYR A 93 -14.43 -5.91 -5.41
N THR A 94 -15.29 -5.80 -6.42
CA THR A 94 -16.71 -6.16 -6.35
C THR A 94 -16.86 -7.67 -6.19
N ASP A 95 -16.11 -8.44 -6.97
CA ASP A 95 -15.90 -9.88 -6.78
C ASP A 95 -14.39 -10.15 -6.77
N ALA A 96 -13.85 -10.50 -5.60
CA ALA A 96 -12.42 -10.77 -5.46
C ALA A 96 -12.03 -12.17 -5.98
N THR A 97 -13.01 -13.06 -6.20
CA THR A 97 -12.74 -14.45 -6.62
C THR A 97 -12.42 -14.55 -8.11
N THR A 98 -12.78 -13.54 -8.89
CA THR A 98 -12.43 -13.45 -10.32
C THR A 98 -11.00 -12.94 -10.53
N CYS A 99 -10.36 -12.37 -9.51
CA CYS A 99 -9.03 -11.78 -9.63
C CYS A 99 -7.91 -12.79 -9.38
N GLU A 100 -7.16 -13.12 -10.44
CA GLU A 100 -6.03 -14.04 -10.38
C GLU A 100 -4.72 -13.28 -10.15
N TRP A 101 -4.11 -13.50 -8.99
CA TRP A 101 -2.83 -12.91 -8.64
C TRP A 101 -1.66 -13.67 -9.27
N LYS A 102 -0.71 -12.93 -9.84
CA LYS A 102 0.57 -13.50 -10.26
C LYS A 102 1.27 -14.16 -9.09
N SER A 103 1.92 -15.29 -9.35
CA SER A 103 2.63 -16.08 -8.33
C SER A 103 3.68 -15.30 -7.53
N TRP A 104 4.24 -14.22 -8.11
CA TRP A 104 5.23 -13.37 -7.45
C TRP A 104 4.63 -12.35 -6.47
N VAL A 105 3.31 -12.10 -6.50
CA VAL A 105 2.66 -11.08 -5.65
C VAL A 105 2.86 -11.39 -4.18
N TYR A 106 2.58 -12.63 -3.74
CA TYR A 106 2.75 -13.01 -2.35
C TYR A 106 4.19 -12.87 -1.83
N PRO A 107 5.23 -13.38 -2.53
CA PRO A 107 6.61 -13.11 -2.10
C PRO A 107 6.99 -11.62 -2.23
N GLY A 108 6.46 -10.88 -3.21
CA GLY A 108 6.65 -9.44 -3.34
C GLY A 108 6.09 -8.66 -2.15
N THR A 109 4.84 -8.93 -1.76
CA THR A 109 4.18 -8.40 -0.56
C THR A 109 5.01 -8.70 0.69
N ARG A 110 5.57 -9.90 0.78
CA ARG A 110 6.45 -10.28 1.90
C ARG A 110 7.73 -9.44 1.95
N LEU A 111 8.36 -9.16 0.81
CA LEU A 111 9.55 -8.31 0.71
C LEU A 111 9.24 -6.85 1.06
N ILE A 112 8.10 -6.33 0.58
CA ILE A 112 7.61 -4.99 0.95
C ILE A 112 7.34 -4.92 2.46
N GLY A 113 6.73 -5.96 3.02
CA GLY A 113 6.50 -6.09 4.46
C GLY A 113 7.80 -6.01 5.26
N LEU A 114 8.84 -6.76 4.84
CA LEU A 114 10.17 -6.70 5.44
C LEU A 114 10.78 -5.30 5.38
N LEU A 115 10.64 -4.61 4.25
CA LEU A 115 11.11 -3.24 4.07
C LEU A 115 10.42 -2.28 5.06
N TYR A 116 9.10 -2.36 5.18
CA TYR A 116 8.31 -1.52 6.09
C TYR A 116 8.67 -1.78 7.56
N VAL A 117 8.82 -3.04 7.96
CA VAL A 117 9.29 -3.42 9.30
C VAL A 117 10.68 -2.85 9.56
N SER A 118 11.59 -2.95 8.59
CA SER A 118 12.95 -2.43 8.72
C SER A 118 12.97 -0.91 8.91
N ILE A 119 12.13 -0.18 8.18
CA ILE A 119 11.94 1.27 8.33
C ILE A 119 11.47 1.61 9.75
N ALA A 120 10.47 0.88 10.26
CA ALA A 120 9.93 1.10 11.60
C ALA A 120 10.95 0.78 12.71
N LEU A 121 11.69 -0.33 12.58
CA LEU A 121 12.74 -0.71 13.53
C LEU A 121 13.88 0.32 13.54
N ALA A 122 14.31 0.79 12.36
CA ALA A 122 15.31 1.85 12.26
C ALA A 122 14.83 3.16 12.91
N GLU A 123 13.52 3.45 12.86
CA GLU A 123 12.95 4.60 13.56
C GLU A 123 12.87 4.41 15.07
N LEU A 124 12.57 3.20 15.54
CA LEU A 124 12.53 2.89 16.97
C LEU A 124 13.92 2.97 17.60
N ARG A 125 14.96 2.54 16.89
CA ARG A 125 16.36 2.63 17.35
C ARG A 125 16.91 4.06 17.44
N LYS A 126 16.26 5.03 16.79
CA LYS A 126 16.69 6.45 16.80
C LYS A 126 16.12 7.25 17.97
N ARG A 127 15.15 6.68 18.69
CA ARG A 127 14.58 7.26 19.92
C ARG A 127 15.26 6.64 21.13
#